data_AF-A0A8I2K405-F1
#
_entry.id   AF-A0A8I2K405-F1
#
_cell.length_a   1.000
_cell.length_b   1.000
_cell.length_c   1.000
_cell.angle_alpha   90.00
_cell.angle_beta   90.00
_cell.angle_gamma   90.00
#
_symmetry.space_group_name_H-M   'P 1'
#
loop_
_entity.id
_entity.type
_entity.pdbx_description
1 polymer ?
#
loop_
_entity_poly.entity_id
_entity_poly.type
_entity_poly.pdbx_seq_one_letter_code
_entity_poly.pdbx_strand_id
1 'polypeptide(L)' 'MKTIQTSVEIPEQLYKMACVLVKEGWFRDEKDIFSEAIRRFLESHRVELMEKYILDDVEWGLRGND' A
#
# COMPACT_ATOMS: atom_id res chain seq x y z
N MET A 1 -14.36 -15.79 -1.53
CA MET A 1 -14.02 -14.49 -2.15
C MET A 1 -15.01 -13.45 -1.64
N LYS A 2 -14.56 -12.26 -1.25
CA LYS A 2 -15.44 -11.13 -0.89
C LYS A 2 -15.18 -10.01 -1.89
N THR A 3 -16.23 -9.33 -2.33
CA THR A 3 -16.13 -8.20 -3.26
C THR A 3 -16.56 -6.93 -2.54
N ILE A 4 -15.75 -5.89 -2.65
CA ILE A 4 -16.06 -4.56 -2.12
C ILE A 4 -16.22 -3.62 -3.32
N GLN A 5 -17.33 -2.90 -3.39
CA GLN A 5 -17.54 -1.82 -4.36
C GLN A 5 -17.38 -0.49 -3.63
N THR A 6 -16.46 0.34 -4.08
CA THR A 6 -16.20 1.66 -3.48
C THR A 6 -15.82 2.65 -4.57
N SER A 7 -16.12 3.93 -4.34
CA SER A 7 -15.65 5.05 -5.14
C SER A 7 -14.55 5.76 -4.38
N VAL A 8 -13.37 5.87 -4.98
CA VAL A 8 -12.19 6.50 -4.36
C VAL A 8 -11.67 7.54 -5.33
N GLU A 9 -11.41 8.74 -4.82
CA GLU A 9 -10.69 9.76 -5.56
C GLU A 9 -9.19 9.49 -5.45
N ILE A 10 -8.52 9.43 -6.60
CA ILE A 10 -7.07 9.24 -6.67
C ILE A 10 -6.46 10.35 -7.53
N PRO A 11 -5.20 10.74 -7.27
CA PRO A 11 -4.51 11.71 -8.11
C PRO A 11 -4.51 11.27 -9.58
N GLU A 12 -4.80 12.21 -10.49
CA GLU A 12 -4.92 11.91 -11.92
C GLU A 12 -3.63 11.28 -12.49
N GLN A 13 -2.47 11.75 -12.04
CA GLN A 13 -1.18 11.20 -12.46
C GLN A 13 -1.02 9.73 -12.05
N LEU A 14 -1.49 9.36 -10.85
CA LEU A 14 -1.45 7.98 -10.38
C LEU A 14 -2.35 7.09 -11.24
N TYR A 15 -3.54 7.57 -11.59
CA TYR A 15 -4.44 6.86 -12.49
C TYR A 15 -3.81 6.66 -13.88
N LYS A 16 -3.18 7.70 -14.44
CA LYS A 16 -2.47 7.61 -15.74
C LYS A 16 -1.39 6.53 -15.71
N MET A 17 -0.63 6.42 -14.63
CA MET A 17 0.38 5.36 -14.47
C MET A 17 -0.25 3.96 -14.47
N ALA A 18 -1.38 3.78 -13.78
CA ALA A 18 -2.11 2.51 -13.79
C ALA A 18 -2.59 2.15 -15.20
N CYS A 19 -3.16 3.11 -15.94
CA CYS A 19 -3.61 2.89 -17.32
C CYS A 19 -2.47 2.47 -18.26
N VAL A 20 -1.25 3.02 -18.08
CA VAL A 20 -0.08 2.61 -18.87
C VAL A 20 0.23 1.12 -18.63
N LEU A 21 0.22 0.67 -17.37
CA LEU A 21 0.51 -0.74 -17.05
C LEU A 21 -0.52 -1.70 -17.63
N VAL A 22 -1.81 -1.32 -17.64
CA VAL A 22 -2.86 -2.09 -18.30
C VAL A 22 -2.65 -2.11 -19.82
N LYS A 23 -2.38 -0.95 -20.42
CA LYS A 23 -2.16 -0.82 -21.87
C LYS A 23 -0.99 -1.68 -22.36
N GLU A 24 0.09 -1.72 -21.60
CA GLU A 24 1.28 -2.52 -21.91
C GLU A 24 1.09 -4.02 -21.58
N GLY A 25 -0.08 -4.42 -21.07
CA GLY A 25 -0.45 -5.83 -20.85
C GLY A 25 0.11 -6.45 -19.57
N TRP A 26 0.68 -5.65 -18.66
CA TRP A 26 1.16 -6.13 -17.37
C TRP A 26 0.03 -6.55 -16.43
N PHE A 27 -1.14 -5.93 -16.59
CA PHE A 27 -2.34 -6.20 -15.82
C PHE A 27 -3.56 -6.25 -16.72
N ARG A 28 -4.58 -6.99 -16.29
CA ARG A 28 -5.82 -7.15 -17.06
C ARG A 28 -6.64 -5.86 -17.12
N ASP A 29 -6.77 -5.18 -15.99
CA ASP A 29 -7.51 -3.94 -15.81
C ASP A 29 -7.01 -3.19 -14.57
N GLU A 30 -7.54 -2.00 -14.31
CA GLU A 30 -7.11 -1.18 -13.19
C GLU A 30 -7.46 -1.82 -11.84
N LYS A 31 -8.54 -2.60 -11.74
CA LYS A 31 -8.97 -3.26 -10.49
C LYS A 31 -7.96 -4.32 -10.06
N ASP A 32 -7.37 -5.01 -11.02
CA ASP A 32 -6.29 -5.97 -10.79
C ASP A 32 -5.07 -5.29 -10.15
N ILE A 33 -4.67 -4.11 -10.66
CA ILE A 33 -3.60 -3.29 -10.09
C ILE A 33 -3.92 -2.89 -8.65
N PHE A 34 -5.12 -2.40 -8.37
CA PHE A 34 -5.50 -1.99 -7.01
C PHE A 34 -5.52 -3.17 -6.04
N SER A 35 -6.01 -4.33 -6.47
CA SER A 35 -6.03 -5.55 -5.66
C SER A 35 -4.61 -6.00 -5.30
N GLU A 36 -3.72 -5.97 -6.29
CA GLU A 36 -2.30 -6.29 -6.14
C GLU A 36 -1.59 -5.30 -5.21
N ALA A 37 -1.85 -4.00 -5.38
CA ALA A 37 -1.26 -2.95 -4.56
C ALA A 37 -1.68 -3.08 -3.08
N ILE A 38 -2.96 -3.33 -2.81
CA ILE A 38 -3.47 -3.56 -1.45
C ILE A 38 -2.81 -4.79 -0.84
N ARG A 39 -2.71 -5.89 -1.60
CA ARG A 39 -2.05 -7.11 -1.13
C ARG A 39 -0.59 -6.84 -0.74
N ARG A 40 0.19 -6.23 -1.63
CA ARG A 40 1.60 -5.88 -1.37
C ARG A 40 1.74 -4.94 -0.18
N PHE A 41 0.83 -3.98 -0.03
CA PHE A 41 0.81 -3.08 1.11
C PHE A 41 0.64 -3.88 2.41
N LEU A 42 -0.39 -4.72 2.50
CA LEU A 42 -0.65 -5.54 3.70
C LEU A 42 0.47 -6.54 4.01
N GLU A 43 1.10 -7.11 2.99
CA GLU A 43 2.23 -8.03 3.16
C GLU A 43 3.48 -7.34 3.74
N SER A 44 3.72 -6.09 3.32
CA SER A 44 4.88 -5.28 3.76
C SER A 44 4.63 -4.50 5.05
N HIS A 45 3.36 -4.19 5.35
CA HIS A 45 2.93 -3.40 6.51
C HIS A 45 2.22 -4.31 7.52
N ARG A 46 2.94 -5.32 8.00
CA ARG A 46 2.43 -6.19 9.06
C ARG A 46 2.27 -5.36 10.33
N VAL A 47 1.04 -5.28 10.83
CA VAL A 47 0.67 -4.48 12.01
C VAL A 47 1.62 -4.77 13.19
N GLU A 48 1.95 -6.05 13.41
CA GLU A 48 2.87 -6.51 14.46
C GLU A 48 4.27 -5.89 14.35
N LEU A 49 4.77 -5.68 13.13
CA LEU A 49 6.07 -5.04 12.89
C LEU A 49 5.97 -3.53 12.93
N MET A 50 4.88 -2.95 12.44
CA MET A 50 4.65 -1.50 12.52
C MET A 50 4.55 -1.03 13.97
N GLU A 51 3.80 -1.75 14.81
CA GLU A 51 3.70 -1.46 16.23
C GLU A 51 5.06 -1.59 16.93
N LYS A 52 5.80 -2.65 16.61
CA LYS A 52 7.16 -2.82 17.12
C LYS A 52 8.08 -1.66 16.75
N TYR A 53 8.10 -1.23 15.49
CA TYR A 53 8.97 -0.12 15.06
C TYR A 53 8.58 1.20 15.73
N ILE A 54 7.29 1.47 15.91
CA ILE A 54 6.84 2.67 16.64
C ILE A 54 7.32 2.61 18.10
N LEU A 55 7.21 1.45 18.75
CA LEU A 55 7.67 1.29 20.13
C LEU A 55 9.20 1.38 20.25
N ASP A 56 9.94 0.80 19.31
CA ASP A 56 11.41 0.87 19.24
C ASP A 56 11.88 2.33 19.07
N ASP A 57 11.19 3.13 18.22
CA ASP A 57 11.47 4.57 18.05
C ASP A 57 11.17 5.38 19.31
N VAL A 58 10.06 5.08 20.01
CA VAL A 58 9.72 5.70 21.30
C VAL A 58 10.76 5.37 22.36
N GLU A 59 11.15 4.10 22.47
CA GLU A 59 12.17 3.65 23.43
C GLU A 59 13.52 4.31 23.14
N TRP A 60 13.89 4.44 21.86
CA TRP A 60 15.08 5.20 21.45
C TRP A 60 14.96 6.68 21.82
N GLY A 61 13.82 7.34 21.59
CA GLY A 61 13.64 8.74 21.99
C GLY A 61 13.66 8.96 23.52
N LEU A 62 13.28 7.96 24.30
CA LEU A 62 13.26 8.01 25.76
C LEU A 62 14.60 7.64 26.41
N ARG A 63 15.39 6.77 25.78
CA ARG A 63 16.59 6.17 26.39
C ARG A 63 17.86 6.26 25.54
N GLY A 64 17.74 6.65 24.28
CA GLY A 64 18.85 6.94 23.39
C GLY A 64 19.56 8.19 23.87
N ASN A 65 20.71 8.01 24.50
CA ASN A 65 21.69 9.07 24.60
C ASN A 65 22.50 9.03 23.30
N ASP A 66 22.55 10.16 22.59
CA ASP A 66 23.48 10.40 21.47
C ASP A 66 24.92 10.02 21.82
#